data_AF-A0A0Q8SMF4-F1
#
_entry.id   AF-A0A0Q8SMF4-F1
#
_cell.length_a   1.000
_cell.length_b   1.000
_cell.length_c   1.000
_cell.angle_alpha   90.00
_cell.angle_beta   90.00
_cell.angle_gamma   90.00
#
_symmetry.space_group_name_H-M   'P 1'
#
loop_
_entity.id
_entity.type
_entity.pdbx_description
1 polymer ?
#
loop_
_entity_poly.entity_id
_entity_poly.type
_entity_poly.pdbx_seq_one_letter_code
_entity_poly.pdbx_strand_id
1 'polypeptide(L)' 'MKNIEALIDDGGDITLGAIYPIKCAATAADGHNSVAMLVRREGETLNALLKRLDKAIGKFCDGGDAVDEINGY' A
#
# COMPACT_ATOMS: atom_id res chain seq x y z
N MET A 1 1.80 13.06 0.21
CA MET A 1 1.29 11.81 -0.40
C MET A 1 -0.14 11.75 0.07
N LYS A 2 -1.04 12.35 -0.71
CA LYS A 2 -2.32 12.84 -0.18
C LYS A 2 -3.27 11.72 0.25
N ASN A 3 -3.18 10.54 -0.37
CA ASN A 3 -4.07 9.42 -0.10
C ASN A 3 -3.57 8.63 1.11
N ILE A 4 -2.25 8.53 1.30
CA ILE A 4 -1.66 8.02 2.55
C ILE A 4 -2.02 8.93 3.72
N GLU A 5 -1.89 10.24 3.55
CA GLU A 5 -2.26 11.24 4.57
C GLU A 5 -3.75 11.09 4.94
N ALA A 6 -4.64 11.08 3.96
CA ALA A 6 -6.08 10.91 4.20
C ALA A 6 -6.41 9.57 4.89
N LEU A 7 -5.79 8.46 4.47
CA LEU A 7 -6.01 7.15 5.10
C LEU A 7 -5.64 7.16 6.58
N ILE A 8 -4.50 7.78 6.93
CA ILE A 8 -4.04 7.87 8.32
C ILE A 8 -4.94 8.80 9.14
N ASP A 9 -5.34 9.95 8.56
CA ASP A 9 -6.24 10.90 9.22
C ASP A 9 -7.62 10.27 9.51
N ASP A 10 -8.08 9.35 8.66
CA ASP A 10 -9.32 8.57 8.83
C ASP A 10 -9.15 7.36 9.78
N GLY A 11 -7.95 7.17 10.35
CA GLY A 11 -7.67 6.12 11.35
C GLY A 11 -7.16 4.80 10.79
N GLY A 12 -6.86 4.74 9.49
CA GLY A 12 -6.17 3.62 8.86
C GLY A 12 -4.66 3.59 9.15
N ASP A 13 -3.98 2.61 8.58
CA ASP A 13 -2.54 2.42 8.74
C ASP A 13 -1.83 2.13 7.43
N ILE A 14 -0.52 2.43 7.43
CA ILE A 14 0.42 1.85 6.48
C ILE A 14 1.52 1.13 7.24
N THR A 15 1.89 -0.05 6.76
CA THR A 15 3.00 -0.82 7.32
C THR A 15 4.08 -1.02 6.26
N LEU A 16 5.34 -0.81 6.65
CA LEU A 16 6.51 -1.06 5.81
C LEU A 16 7.41 -2.07 6.51
N GLY A 17 7.73 -3.17 5.84
CA GLY A 17 8.60 -4.17 6.43
C GLY A 17 8.65 -5.46 5.62
N ALA A 18 9.34 -6.46 6.17
CA ALA A 18 9.34 -7.79 5.59
C ALA A 18 8.04 -8.54 5.96
N ILE A 19 7.50 -9.29 5.01
CA ILE A 19 6.38 -10.23 5.21
C ILE A 19 6.85 -11.53 4.59
N TYR A 20 7.25 -12.52 5.39
CA TYR A 20 7.90 -13.73 4.85
C TYR A 20 7.02 -14.39 3.75
N PRO A 21 7.58 -14.72 2.57
CA PRO A 21 9.00 -14.67 2.16
C PRO A 21 9.47 -13.36 1.50
N ILE A 22 8.63 -12.33 1.44
CA ILE A 22 8.89 -11.03 0.81
C ILE A 22 9.79 -10.17 1.72
N LYS A 23 10.95 -9.77 1.20
CA LYS A 23 11.95 -8.98 1.95
C LYS A 23 11.48 -7.59 2.35
N CYS A 24 10.65 -6.95 1.51
CA CYS A 24 10.10 -5.64 1.78
C CYS A 24 8.79 -5.46 1.02
N ALA A 25 7.73 -5.21 1.76
CA ALA A 25 6.41 -4.86 1.26
C ALA A 25 5.94 -3.56 1.93
N ALA A 26 4.98 -2.90 1.28
CA ALA A 26 4.23 -1.81 1.85
C ALA A 26 2.74 -2.15 1.77
N THR A 27 2.06 -2.13 2.91
CA THR A 27 0.62 -2.41 3.01
C THR A 27 -0.13 -1.18 3.50
N ALA A 28 -1.41 -1.09 3.15
CA ALA A 28 -2.33 -0.06 3.61
C ALA A 28 -3.67 -0.72 3.98
N ALA A 29 -4.27 -0.31 5.10
CA ALA A 29 -5.59 -0.75 5.52
C ALA A 29 -6.38 0.39 6.18
N ASP A 30 -7.71 0.34 6.07
CA ASP A 30 -8.64 1.35 6.61
C ASP A 30 -9.28 0.93 7.96
N GLY A 31 -8.71 -0.11 8.60
CA GLY A 31 -9.26 -0.75 9.80
C GLY A 31 -10.36 -1.78 9.52
N HIS A 32 -10.94 -1.83 8.32
CA HIS A 32 -11.95 -2.79 7.91
C HIS A 32 -11.50 -3.67 6.73
N ASN A 33 -10.73 -3.09 5.81
CA ASN A 33 -10.30 -3.68 4.55
C ASN A 33 -8.79 -3.53 4.36
N SER A 34 -8.20 -4.50 3.68
CA SER A 34 -6.90 -4.29 3.04
C SER A 34 -7.10 -3.42 1.80
N VAL A 35 -6.55 -2.22 1.83
CA VAL A 35 -6.68 -1.20 0.76
C VAL A 35 -5.68 -1.46 -0.36
N ALA A 36 -4.42 -1.74 -0.01
CA ALA A 36 -3.38 -2.06 -0.97
C ALA A 36 -2.24 -2.85 -0.33
N MET A 37 -1.65 -3.78 -1.08
CA MET A 37 -0.46 -4.53 -0.71
C MET A 37 0.52 -4.54 -1.88
N LEU A 38 1.70 -3.92 -1.70
CA LEU A 38 2.71 -3.80 -2.74
C LEU A 38 4.01 -4.48 -2.32
N VAL A 39 4.63 -5.16 -3.28
CA VAL A 39 5.98 -5.71 -3.12
C VAL A 39 6.99 -4.68 -3.61
N ARG A 40 8.03 -4.44 -2.81
CA ARG A 40 9.14 -3.58 -3.25
C ARG A 40 9.88 -4.27 -4.38
N ARG A 41 9.98 -3.58 -5.53
CA ARG A 41 10.67 -4.10 -6.72
C ARG A 41 12.18 -3.98 -6.58
N GLU A 42 12.91 -4.79 -7.35
CA GLU A 42 14.36 -4.68 -7.42
C GLU A 42 14.78 -3.29 -7.92
N GLY A 43 15.74 -2.67 -7.24
CA GLY A 43 16.20 -1.30 -7.53
C GLY A 43 15.21 -0.18 -7.15
N GLU A 44 14.02 -0.50 -6.67
CA GLU A 44 13.04 0.50 -6.27
C GLU A 44 13.46 1.23 -5.00
N THR A 45 13.45 2.56 -5.03
CA THR A 45 13.70 3.37 -3.84
C THR A 45 12.48 3.35 -2.90
N LEU A 46 12.69 3.57 -1.60
CA LEU A 46 11.59 3.65 -0.65
C LEU A 46 10.57 4.75 -1.03
N ASN A 47 11.05 5.91 -1.49
CA ASN A 47 10.17 7.00 -1.93
C ASN A 47 9.31 6.60 -3.14
N ALA A 48 9.86 5.84 -4.10
CA ALA A 48 9.12 5.33 -5.24
C ALA A 48 8.04 4.31 -4.83
N LEU A 49 8.36 3.42 -3.88
CA LEU A 49 7.39 2.49 -3.29
C LEU A 49 6.24 3.22 -2.61
N LEU A 50 6.54 4.23 -1.77
CA LEU A 50 5.50 5.01 -1.10
C LEU A 50 4.62 5.81 -2.07
N LYS A 51 5.20 6.35 -3.16
CA LYS A 51 4.42 6.98 -4.24
C LYS A 51 3.49 6.00 -4.96
N ARG A 52 3.91 4.75 -5.16
CA ARG A 52 3.04 3.70 -5.72
C ARG A 52 1.93 3.32 -4.75
N LEU A 53 2.25 3.21 -3.46
CA LEU A 53 1.25 2.93 -2.42
C LEU A 53 0.20 4.04 -2.37
N ASP A 54 0.62 5.30 -2.35
CA ASP A 54 -0.27 6.47 -2.39
C ASP A 54 -1.21 6.41 -3.61
N LYS A 55 -0.68 6.06 -4.78
CA LYS A 55 -1.50 5.90 -5.99
C LYS A 55 -2.47 4.72 -5.88
N ALA A 56 -2.07 3.60 -5.28
CA ALA A 56 -2.91 2.41 -5.13
C ALA A 56 -4.09 2.68 -4.18
N ILE A 57 -3.86 3.37 -3.06
CA ILE A 57 -4.92 3.80 -2.14
C ILE A 57 -5.94 4.67 -2.88
N GLY A 58 -5.48 5.67 -3.65
CA GLY A 58 -6.38 6.53 -4.42
C GLY A 58 -7.27 5.75 -5.39
N LYS A 59 -6.73 4.74 -6.07
CA LYS A 59 -7.52 3.87 -6.95
C LYS A 59 -8.59 3.06 -6.21
N PHE A 60 -8.25 2.53 -5.04
CA PHE A 60 -9.20 1.82 -4.21
C PHE A 60 -10.35 2.74 -3.77
N CYS A 61 -10.04 3.97 -3.35
CA CYS A 61 -11.08 4.95 -2.99
C CYS A 61 -11.97 5.35 -4.16
N ASP A 62 -11.41 5.49 -5.37
CA ASP A 62 -12.16 5.94 -6.56
C ASP A 62 -13.00 4.82 -7.21
N GLY A 63 -12.52 3.57 -7.16
CA GLY A 63 -13.10 2.45 -7.94
C GLY A 63 -13.29 1.14 -7.19
N GLY A 64 -12.87 1.04 -5.93
CA GLY A 64 -12.95 -0.18 -5.11
C GLY A 64 -11.92 -1.26 -5.43
N ASP A 65 -11.08 -1.06 -6.45
CA ASP A 65 -10.09 -2.05 -6.87
C ASP A 65 -8.84 -1.99 -5.98
N ALA A 66 -8.69 -2.98 -5.11
CA ALA A 66 -7.48 -3.16 -4.31
C ALA A 66 -6.36 -3.75 -5.18
N VAL A 67 -5.13 -3.28 -4.97
CA VAL A 67 -3.93 -3.87 -5.58
C VAL A 67 -3.28 -4.79 -4.56
N ASP A 68 -3.03 -6.05 -4.91
CA ASP A 68 -2.45 -7.05 -4.01
C ASP A 68 -1.34 -7.85 -4.69
N GLU A 69 -0.17 -7.22 -4.79
CA GLU A 69 1.03 -7.84 -5.35
C GLU A 69 1.58 -8.97 -4.45
N ILE A 70 1.15 -9.06 -3.18
CA ILE A 70 1.59 -10.10 -2.25
C ILE A 70 0.93 -11.44 -2.62
N ASN A 71 -0.37 -11.41 -2.90
CA ASN A 71 -1.13 -12.60 -3.29
C ASN A 71 -1.25 -12.79 -4.82
N GLY A 72 -0.73 -11.85 -5.60
CA GLY A 72 -0.67 -11.93 -7.06
C GLY A 72 -1.94 -11.44 -7.78
N TYR A 73 -2.68 -10.53 -7.16
CA TYR A 73 -3.92 -9.92 -7.67
C TYR A 73 -3.76 -8.42 -7.99
#